data_AF-A0A243QMG8-F1
#
_entry.id   AF-A0A243QMG8-F1
#
_cell.length_a   1.000
_cell.length_b   1.000
_cell.length_c   1.000
_cell.angle_alpha   90.00
_cell.angle_beta   90.00
_cell.angle_gamma   90.00
#
_symmetry.space_group_name_H-M   'P 1'
#
loop_
_entity.id
_entity.type
_entity.pdbx_description
1 polymer ?
#
loop_
_entity_poly.entity_id
_entity_poly.type
_entity_poly.pdbx_seq_one_letter_code
_entity_poly.pdbx_strand_id
1 'polypeptide(L)' 'MLITRQQCQLAALEQTFPGWHVTHDPVLSRWTAIRHTPLSERERRGGVRYMLTYPSAEALGSALADQVELAHTYGPTRP' A
#
# COMPACT_ATOMS: atom_id res chain seq x y z
N MET A 1 -13.84 23.26 8.12
CA MET A 1 -13.34 22.51 6.95
C MET A 1 -13.88 21.09 7.08
N LEU A 2 -14.79 20.66 6.20
CA LEU A 2 -15.31 19.28 6.25
C LEU A 2 -14.28 18.36 5.59
N ILE A 3 -13.71 17.44 6.37
CA ILE A 3 -12.84 16.39 5.84
C ILE A 3 -13.75 15.38 5.14
N THR A 4 -13.47 15.06 3.87
CA THR A 4 -14.27 14.09 3.13
C THR A 4 -13.94 12.67 3.60
N ARG A 5 -14.89 11.73 3.46
CA ARG A 5 -14.64 10.30 3.78
C ARG A 5 -13.36 9.77 3.09
N GLN A 6 -13.13 10.18 1.84
CA GLN A 6 -11.95 9.80 1.07
C GLN A 6 -10.66 10.34 1.68
N GLN A 7 -10.65 11.60 2.15
CA GLN A 7 -9.49 12.17 2.85
C GLN A 7 -9.20 11.44 4.17
N CYS A 8 -10.24 11.06 4.93
CA CYS A 8 -10.06 10.23 6.12
C CYS A 8 -9.48 8.85 5.77
N GLN A 9 -9.96 8.21 4.70
CA GLN A 9 -9.47 6.90 4.25
C GLN A 9 -8.01 6.97 3.76
N LEU A 10 -7.64 8.00 3.00
CA LEU A 10 -6.25 8.25 2.59
C LEU A 10 -5.34 8.39 3.81
N ALA A 11 -5.71 9.29 4.74
CA ALA A 11 -4.93 9.52 5.95
C ALA A 11 -4.79 8.25 6.80
N ALA A 12 -5.86 7.46 6.94
CA ALA A 12 -5.82 6.20 7.68
C ALA A 12 -4.88 5.17 7.04
N LEU A 13 -4.92 5.02 5.70
CA LEU A 13 -4.05 4.09 4.99
C LEU A 13 -2.58 4.51 5.07
N GLU A 14 -2.26 5.79 4.87
CA GLU A 14 -0.87 6.28 4.95
C GLU A 14 -0.32 6.21 6.39
N GLN A 15 -1.17 6.46 7.41
CA GLN A 15 -0.77 6.29 8.81
C GLN A 15 -0.54 4.82 9.18
N THR A 16 -1.37 3.91 8.66
CA THR A 16 -1.27 2.47 8.95
C THR A 16 -0.09 1.83 8.22
N PHE A 17 0.20 2.29 7.00
CA PHE A 17 1.22 1.74 6.12
C PHE A 17 2.24 2.80 5.70
N PRO A 18 3.11 3.29 6.62
CA PRO A 18 4.00 4.43 6.37
C PRO A 18 5.08 4.17 5.30
N GLY A 19 5.25 2.92 4.86
CA GLY A 19 6.13 2.55 3.75
C GLY A 19 5.53 2.79 2.36
N TRP A 20 4.28 3.28 2.30
CA TRP A 20 3.50 3.41 1.08
C TRP A 20 2.90 4.81 0.95
N HIS A 21 3.00 5.37 -0.25
CA HIS A 21 2.24 6.53 -0.66
C HIS A 21 0.91 6.10 -1.27
N VAL A 22 -0.21 6.66 -0.81
CA VAL A 22 -1.54 6.29 -1.30
C VAL A 22 -2.20 7.45 -2.01
N THR A 23 -2.76 7.18 -3.19
CA THR A 23 -3.52 8.15 -3.98
C THR A 23 -4.86 7.57 -4.38
N HIS A 24 -5.84 8.46 -4.54
CA HIS A 24 -7.15 8.11 -5.08
C HIS A 24 -7.44 8.98 -6.30
N ASP A 25 -7.72 8.33 -7.43
CA ASP A 25 -8.24 8.98 -8.62
C ASP A 25 -9.78 8.96 -8.58
N PRO A 26 -10.45 10.11 -8.36
CA PRO A 26 -11.90 10.16 -8.28
C PRO A 26 -12.60 9.99 -9.62
N VAL A 27 -11.92 10.23 -10.74
CA VAL A 27 -12.49 10.07 -12.09
C VAL A 27 -12.58 8.59 -12.44
N LEU A 28 -11.52 7.84 -12.12
CA LEU A 28 -11.45 6.41 -12.35
C LEU A 28 -11.93 5.57 -11.17
N SER A 29 -12.33 6.21 -10.06
CA SER A 29 -12.68 5.55 -8.79
C SER A 29 -11.64 4.51 -8.37
N ARG A 30 -10.37 4.91 -8.42
CA ARG A 30 -9.24 3.98 -8.32
C ARG A 30 -8.27 4.39 -7.22
N TRP A 31 -7.95 3.44 -6.37
CA TRP A 31 -6.99 3.60 -5.29
C TRP A 31 -5.66 2.98 -5.69
N THR A 32 -4.58 3.73 -5.55
CA THR A 32 -3.23 3.29 -5.91
C THR A 32 -2.29 3.48 -4.74
N ALA A 33 -1.54 2.44 -4.37
CA ALA A 33 -0.44 2.55 -3.42
C ALA A 33 0.89 2.30 -4.13
N ILE A 34 1.88 3.13 -3.84
CA ILE A 34 3.24 3.01 -4.37
C ILE A 34 4.19 2.94 -3.18
N ARG A 35 5.06 1.93 -3.17
CA ARG A 35 6.04 1.75 -2.09
C ARG A 35 7.13 2.82 -2.20
N HIS A 36 7.55 3.38 -1.08
CA HIS A 36 8.64 4.37 -1.04
C HIS A 36 10.00 3.74 -1.35
N THR A 37 10.22 2.53 -0.85
CA THR A 37 11.49 1.81 -1.04
C THR A 37 11.43 0.90 -2.27
N PRO A 38 12.50 0.84 -3.07
CA PRO A 38 12.64 -0.17 -4.11
C PRO A 38 12.54 -1.59 -3.53
N LEU A 39 12.03 -2.53 -4.34
CA LEU A 39 12.01 -3.94 -3.96
C LEU A 39 13.41 -4.56 -4.14
N SER A 40 13.84 -5.33 -3.16
CA SER A 40 14.95 -6.26 -3.33
C SER A 40 14.58 -7.42 -4.27
N GLU A 41 15.58 -8.12 -4.80
CA GLU A 41 15.32 -9.32 -5.61
C GLU A 41 14.56 -10.41 -4.83
N ARG A 42 14.87 -10.57 -3.54
CA ARG A 42 14.24 -11.58 -2.68
C ARG A 42 12.75 -11.28 -2.48
N GLU A 43 12.41 -10.03 -2.20
CA GLU A 43 11.02 -9.58 -2.11
C GLU A 43 10.28 -9.76 -3.44
N ARG A 44 10.91 -9.39 -4.56
CA ARG A 44 10.31 -9.57 -5.89
C ARG A 44 10.04 -11.05 -6.21
N ARG A 45 10.97 -11.94 -5.89
CA ARG A 45 10.77 -13.40 -6.05
C ARG A 45 9.72 -13.95 -5.08
N GLY A 46 9.60 -13.35 -3.90
CA GLY A 46 8.56 -13.65 -2.90
C GLY A 46 7.18 -13.08 -3.24
N GLY A 47 7.00 -12.45 -4.40
CA GLY A 47 5.70 -11.95 -4.85
C GLY A 47 5.34 -10.54 -4.36
N VAL A 48 6.25 -9.87 -3.64
CA VAL A 48 6.04 -8.48 -3.22
C VAL A 48 5.97 -7.56 -4.45
N ARG A 49 5.03 -6.61 -4.43
CA ARG A 49 4.75 -5.66 -5.50
C ARG A 49 5.19 -4.26 -5.08
N TYR A 50 5.61 -3.49 -6.08
CA TYR A 50 6.01 -2.09 -5.89
C TYR A 50 4.81 -1.15 -5.92
N MET A 51 3.80 -1.51 -6.71
CA MET A 51 2.58 -0.74 -6.91
C MET A 51 1.37 -1.67 -6.81
N LEU A 52 0.33 -1.19 -6.13
CA LEU A 52 -0.97 -1.84 -6.00
C LEU A 52 -2.05 -0.90 -6.54
N THR A 53 -3.05 -1.46 -7.19
CA THR A 53 -4.18 -0.70 -7.72
C THR A 53 -5.48 -1.47 -7.49
N TYR A 54 -6.43 -0.83 -6.82
CA TYR A 54 -7.70 -1.44 -6.42
C TYR A 54 -8.88 -0.48 -6.58
N PRO A 55 -10.12 -1.00 -6.71
CA PRO A 55 -11.32 -0.17 -6.89
C PRO A 55 -11.80 0.50 -5.58
N SER A 56 -11.30 0.08 -4.41
CA SER A 56 -11.70 0.64 -3.12
C SER A 56 -10.55 0.74 -2.13
N ALA A 57 -10.69 1.63 -1.15
CA ALA A 57 -9.73 1.81 -0.06
C ALA A 57 -9.60 0.53 0.79
N GLU A 58 -10.70 -0.17 1.02
CA GLU A 58 -10.75 -1.40 1.82
C GLU A 58 -10.02 -2.56 1.14
N ALA A 59 -10.20 -2.72 -0.18
CA ALA A 59 -9.48 -3.72 -0.96
C ALA A 59 -7.98 -3.39 -1.04
N LEU A 60 -7.64 -2.10 -1.19
CA LEU A 60 -6.25 -1.66 -1.15
C LEU A 60 -5.62 -1.93 0.23
N GLY A 61 -6.32 -1.63 1.32
CA GLY A 61 -5.84 -1.86 2.68
C GLY A 61 -5.58 -3.34 2.98
N SER A 62 -6.46 -4.23 2.50
CA SER A 62 -6.26 -5.68 2.63
C SER A 62 -5.02 -6.13 1.88
N ALA A 63 -4.87 -5.69 0.63
CA ALA A 63 -3.70 -6.03 -0.17
C ALA A 63 -2.39 -5.45 0.41
N LEU A 64 -2.44 -4.26 1.01
CA LEU A 64 -1.28 -3.67 1.70
C LEU A 64 -0.85 -4.50 2.90
N ALA A 65 -1.80 -5.03 3.68
CA ALA A 65 -1.50 -5.93 4.79
C ALA A 65 -0.79 -7.20 4.29
N ASP A 66 -1.29 -7.83 3.22
CA ASP A 66 -0.65 -8.99 2.59
C ASP A 66 0.78 -8.65 2.11
N GLN A 67 0.97 -7.47 1.50
CA GLN A 67 2.30 -7.04 1.05
C GLN A 67 3.28 -6.82 2.21
N VAL A 68 2.81 -6.31 3.35
CA VAL A 68 3.65 -6.15 4.55
C VAL A 68 4.06 -7.52 5.10
N GLU A 69 3.15 -8.48 5.16
CA GLU A 69 3.45 -9.84 5.61
C GLU A 69 4.47 -10.54 4.70
N LEU A 70 4.28 -10.44 3.38
CA LEU A 70 5.25 -10.94 2.40
C LEU A 70 6.60 -10.22 2.54
N ALA A 71 6.61 -8.89 2.70
CA ALA A 71 7.84 -8.13 2.89
C ALA A 71 8.56 -8.49 4.20
N HIS A 72 7.85 -8.85 5.27
CA HIS A 72 8.49 -9.36 6.48
C HIS A 72 9.09 -10.77 6.28
N THR A 73 8.41 -11.62 5.50
CA THR A 73 8.86 -12.98 5.21
C THR A 73 10.11 -13.00 4.30
N TYR A 74 10.16 -12.10 3.32
CA TYR A 74 11.19 -12.06 2.29
C TYR A 74 12.15 -10.88 2.39
N GLY A 75 11.91 -9.97 3.33
CA GLY A 75 12.80 -8.86 3.63
C GLY A 75 14.14 -9.33 4.17
N PRO A 76 15.11 -8.41 4.36
CA PRO A 76 16.36 -8.77 5.00
C PRO A 76 16.03 -9.33 6.39
N THR A 77 16.41 -10.59 6.62
CA THR A 77 16.49 -11.17 7.97
C THR A 77 17.27 -10.20 8.82
N ARG A 78 16.59 -9.50 9.72
CA ARG A 78 17.27 -8.70 10.73
C ARG A 78 18.03 -9.71 11.60
N PRO A 79 19.36 -9.57 11.78
CA PRO A 79 20.14 -10.45 12.63
C PRO A 79 19.65 -10.42 14.08
#